data_AF-S9R7F5-F1
#
_entry.id   AF-S9R7F5-F1
#
_cell.length_a   1.000
_cell.length_b   1.000
_cell.length_c   1.000
_cell.angle_alpha   90.00
_cell.angle_beta   90.00
_cell.angle_gamma   90.00
#
_symmetry.space_group_name_H-M   'P 1'
#
loop_
_entity.id
_entity.type
_entity.pdbx_description
1 polymer ?
#
loop_
_entity_poly.entity_id
_entity_poly.type
_entity_poly.pdbx_seq_one_letter_code
_entity_poly.pdbx_strand_id
1 'polypeptide(L)' 'MIGGDSVEVMVAFPQGTELEGVGFDGVTAGLRVNASAHAPLLCVTDVFDVASGDLSLPGRVNE' A
#
# COMPACT_ATOMS: atom_id res chain seq x y z
N MET A 1 13.35 -11.43 -9.72
CA MET A 1 14.55 -10.59 -9.84
C MET A 1 14.37 -9.41 -8.91
N ILE A 2 15.09 -9.34 -7.79
CA ILE A 2 15.15 -8.10 -6.99
C ILE A 2 16.31 -7.29 -7.60
N GLY A 3 15.96 -6.29 -8.39
CA GLY A 3 16.93 -5.45 -9.12
C GLY A 3 16.36 -4.13 -9.63
N GLY A 4 15.16 -3.75 -9.18
CA GLY A 4 14.56 -2.45 -9.44
C GLY A 4 14.35 -1.69 -8.12
N ASP A 5 14.11 -0.38 -8.22
CA ASP A 5 13.93 0.52 -7.06
C ASP A 5 12.55 0.38 -6.39
N SER A 6 11.77 -0.63 -6.79
CA SER A 6 10.40 -0.86 -6.33
C SER A 6 10.17 -2.29 -5.85
N VAL A 7 9.20 -2.44 -4.95
CA VAL A 7 8.72 -3.73 -4.44
C VAL A 7 7.26 -3.87 -4.86
N GLU A 8 6.94 -4.97 -5.53
CA GLU A 8 5.56 -5.34 -5.85
C GLU A 8 5.03 -6.33 -4.80
N VAL A 9 3.85 -6.02 -4.23
CA VAL A 9 3.22 -6.82 -3.18
C VAL A 9 1.86 -7.27 -3.67
N MET A 10 1.67 -8.59 -3.77
CA MET A 10 0.37 -9.17 -4.08
C MET A 10 -0.39 -9.43 -2.77
N VAL A 11 -1.51 -8.73 -2.59
CA VAL A 11 -2.40 -8.90 -1.43
C VAL A 11 -3.62 -9.69 -1.85
N ALA A 12 -3.85 -10.83 -1.20
CA ALA A 12 -5.01 -11.65 -1.47
C ALA A 12 -6.27 -11.01 -0.84
N PHE A 13 -7.37 -11.01 -1.60
CA PHE A 13 -8.69 -10.62 -1.13
C PHE A 13 -9.61 -11.85 -1.06
N PRO A 14 -10.63 -11.85 -0.17
CA PRO A 14 -11.70 -12.83 -0.21
C PRO A 14 -12.37 -12.89 -1.59
N GLN A 15 -12.90 -14.06 -1.96
CA GLN A 15 -13.66 -14.17 -3.20
C GLN A 15 -14.92 -13.28 -3.15
N GLY A 16 -15.17 -12.57 -4.26
CA GLY A 16 -16.31 -11.65 -4.37
C GLY A 16 -16.08 -10.27 -3.75
N THR A 17 -14.86 -9.92 -3.33
CA THR A 17 -14.54 -8.54 -2.95
C THR A 17 -14.72 -7.60 -4.15
N GLU A 18 -15.65 -6.65 -4.03
CA GLU A 18 -15.88 -5.60 -5.01
C GLU A 18 -14.84 -4.49 -4.82
N LEU A 19 -14.01 -4.26 -5.85
CA LEU A 19 -12.94 -3.27 -5.83
C LEU A 19 -13.21 -2.09 -6.77
N GLU A 20 -14.22 -2.18 -7.63
CA GLU A 20 -14.56 -1.11 -8.57
C GLU A 20 -14.93 0.17 -7.82
N GLY A 21 -14.29 1.28 -8.18
CA GLY A 21 -14.55 2.59 -7.57
C GLY A 21 -14.06 2.74 -6.12
N VAL A 22 -13.35 1.76 -5.55
CA VAL A 22 -12.78 1.89 -4.21
C VAL A 22 -11.81 3.06 -4.17
N GLY A 23 -12.01 3.93 -3.17
CA GLY A 23 -11.17 5.10 -2.92
C GLY A 23 -9.79 4.71 -2.41
N PHE A 24 -8.73 5.32 -2.94
CA PHE A 24 -7.37 5.17 -2.42
C PHE A 24 -6.58 6.48 -2.46
N ASP A 25 -5.48 6.50 -1.73
CA ASP A 25 -4.51 7.59 -1.75
C ASP A 25 -3.09 7.04 -1.86
N GLY A 26 -2.22 7.84 -2.47
CA GLY A 26 -0.79 7.57 -2.51
C GLY A 26 -0.12 8.21 -1.31
N VAL A 27 0.72 7.46 -0.60
CA VAL A 27 1.51 8.00 0.52
C VAL A 27 2.99 7.75 0.33
N THR A 28 3.80 8.73 0.71
CA THR A 28 5.24 8.53 0.90
C THR A 28 5.46 8.06 2.33
N ALA A 29 5.92 6.83 2.51
CA ALA A 29 6.00 6.19 3.82
C ALA A 29 7.37 5.60 4.13
N GLY A 30 7.72 5.58 5.41
CA GLY A 30 8.85 4.82 5.93
C GLY A 30 8.44 3.36 6.10
N LEU A 31 9.13 2.44 5.42
CA LEU A 31 8.84 1.01 5.48
C LEU A 31 9.96 0.25 6.19
N ARG A 32 9.63 -0.38 7.32
CA ARG A 32 10.52 -1.35 7.98
C ARG A 32 10.30 -2.74 7.39
N VAL A 33 11.40 -3.34 6.93
CA VAL A 33 11.43 -4.74 6.52
C VAL A 33 11.84 -5.60 7.73
N ASN A 34 10.95 -6.47 8.19
CA ASN A 34 11.24 -7.38 9.30
C ASN A 34 11.77 -8.72 8.79
N ALA A 35 12.84 -9.24 9.38
CA ALA A 35 13.43 -10.53 8.97
C ALA A 35 12.59 -11.75 9.38
N SER A 36 11.70 -11.60 10.36
CA SER A 36 10.87 -12.68 10.91
C SER A 36 9.42 -12.51 10.50
N ALA A 37 8.80 -13.60 10.03
CA ALA A 37 7.37 -13.65 9.73
C ALA A 37 6.46 -13.60 10.98
N HIS A 38 7.03 -13.59 12.19
CA HIS A 38 6.29 -13.36 13.43
C HIS A 38 5.93 -11.88 13.64
N ALA A 39 6.45 -10.99 12.78
CA ALA A 39 6.02 -9.61 12.64
C ALA A 39 5.59 -9.38 11.16
N PRO A 40 4.81 -8.33 10.86
CA PRO A 40 4.51 -7.98 9.48
C PRO A 40 5.80 -7.80 8.68
N LEU A 41 5.93 -8.48 7.54
CA LEU A 41 7.15 -8.44 6.72
C LEU A 41 7.50 -7.01 6.31
N LEU A 42 6.47 -6.23 5.93
CA LEU A 42 6.54 -4.83 5.57
C LEU A 42 5.67 -4.04 6.55
N CYS A 43 6.28 -3.13 7.32
CA CYS A 43 5.60 -2.37 8.35
C CYS A 43 5.78 -0.87 8.12
N VAL A 44 4.68 -0.15 7.91
CA VAL A 44 4.68 1.31 7.82
C VAL A 44 4.94 1.87 9.21
N THR A 45 6.06 2.58 9.38
CA THR A 45 6.40 3.22 10.65
C THR A 45 6.05 4.70 10.68
N ASP A 46 6.07 5.34 9.51
CA ASP A 46 5.87 6.78 9.37
C ASP A 46 5.21 7.09 8.01
N VAL A 47 4.47 8.19 7.96
CA VAL A 47 3.92 8.78 6.73
C VAL A 47 4.45 10.20 6.63
N PHE A 48 5.16 10.50 5.54
CA PHE A 48 5.81 11.79 5.31
C PHE A 48 4.95 12.71 4.44
N ASP A 49 4.27 12.14 3.46
CA ASP A 49 3.46 12.88 2.51
C ASP A 49 2.25 12.04 2.08
N VAL A 50 1.17 12.74 1.73
CA VAL A 50 -0.09 12.17 1.25
C VAL A 50 -0.45 12.93 -0.02
N ALA A 51 -0.67 12.21 -1.13
CA ALA A 51 -0.86 12.84 -2.43
C ALA A 51 -2.08 13.78 -2.48
N SER A 52 -3.17 13.48 -1.74
CA SER A 52 -4.30 14.41 -1.58
C SER A 52 -4.04 15.58 -0.63
N GLY A 53 -3.06 15.44 0.27
CA GLY A 53 -2.79 16.36 1.38
C GLY A 53 -3.67 16.15 2.62
N ASP A 54 -4.75 15.36 2.54
CA ASP A 54 -5.73 15.23 3.63
C ASP A 54 -6.33 13.83 3.82
N LEU A 55 -5.83 12.82 3.08
CA LEU A 55 -6.36 11.45 3.05
C LEU A 55 -7.84 11.38 2.64
N SER A 56 -8.28 12.28 1.76
CA SER A 56 -9.62 12.25 1.16
C SER A 56 -9.87 11.06 0.23
N LEU A 57 -8.83 10.26 -0.05
CA LEU A 57 -8.88 9.09 -0.93
C LEU A 57 -9.44 9.42 -2.33
N PRO A 58 -8.88 10.40 -3.07
CA PRO A 58 -9.44 10.84 -4.34
C PRO A 58 -9.21 9.86 -5.49
N GLY A 59 -8.24 8.94 -5.38
CA GLY A 59 -7.98 7.91 -6.38
C GLY A 59 -9.10 6.87 -6.41
N ARG A 60 -9.30 6.21 -7.55
CA ARG A 60 -10.37 5.23 -7.76
C ARG A 60 -9.83 4.00 -8.47
N VAL A 61 -10.06 2.82 -7.89
CA VAL A 61 -9.61 1.57 -8.48
C VAL A 61 -10.46 1.24 -9.71
N ASN A 62 -9.79 0.97 -10.83
CA ASN A 62 -10.39 0.60 -12.12
C ASN A 62 -11.30 1.68 -12.75
N GLU A 63 -11.07 2.96 -12.45
CA GLU A 63 -11.64 4.08 -13.23
C GLU A 63 -10.78 4.46 -14.44
#